data_AF-A0A2N2NVW0-F1
#
_entry.id   AF-A0A2N2NVW0-F1
#
_cell.length_a   1.000
_cell.length_b   1.000
_cell.length_c   1.000
_cell.angle_alpha   90.00
_cell.angle_beta   90.00
_cell.angle_gamma   90.00
#
_symmetry.space_group_name_H-M   'P 1'
#
loop_
_entity.id
_entity.type
_entity.pdbx_description
1 polymer ?
#
loop_
_entity_poly.entity_id
_entity_poly.type
_entity_poly.pdbx_seq_one_letter_code
_entity_poly.pdbx_strand_id
1 'polypeptide(L)'
;MASRAWSPVIRFLLVVLGMTTANWNAVPVKADSGGTCQIAYGLTPTSIPDWLMHAEENTDLTTANRYDILAAKLLSSGLIDSSSCPAQGLNPDGSANGCGIELTTDQVKVWQNRFDPTILTYSRSNDLPPKVVKAVIAVESQFWPAANWIQGEIGLGQMTGYGADLVLMWRPDYYQSICRQAFGGKSCSTQYQFLDSATQLLLRGLVLKEIDATCSSCVGGVNIEKGNQAVLVLTETLNASCMQSTRVIYLATGKSPAALLSFEDYWRLVLANYHAGAGCVYQALQKTGNPNSRNVPERSEWDWNSIAANFSSRCASGAEYIRRIEGQIKP
;
A
#
# COMPACT_ATOMS: atom_id res chain seq x y z
N MET A 1 -63.30 13.84 2.81
CA MET A 1 -64.46 14.55 2.23
C MET A 1 -63.96 15.90 1.77
N ALA A 2 -64.07 16.40 0.55
CA ALA A 2 -64.43 15.94 -0.80
C ALA A 2 -63.79 17.02 -1.70
N SER A 3 -62.90 16.73 -2.66
CA SER A 3 -63.21 16.50 -4.09
C SER A 3 -64.26 17.45 -4.69
N ARG A 4 -64.17 18.00 -5.92
CA ARG A 4 -63.19 18.02 -7.02
C ARG A 4 -63.90 18.72 -8.20
N ALA A 5 -63.13 18.91 -9.27
CA ALA A 5 -63.51 19.08 -10.67
C ALA A 5 -63.82 20.55 -11.06
N TRP A 6 -63.44 21.08 -12.22
CA TRP A 6 -63.27 20.49 -13.56
C TRP A 6 -62.09 21.13 -14.35
N SER A 7 -61.54 20.36 -15.30
CA SER A 7 -60.75 20.76 -16.50
C SER A 7 -61.74 21.19 -17.62
N PRO A 8 -61.39 21.71 -18.83
CA PRO A 8 -60.08 21.91 -19.47
C PRO A 8 -59.94 23.23 -20.26
N VAL A 9 -58.88 24.01 -20.08
CA VAL A 9 -58.51 25.04 -21.08
C VAL A 9 -56.98 25.13 -21.19
N ILE A 10 -56.53 25.26 -22.43
CA ILE A 10 -55.23 25.78 -22.89
C ILE A 10 -54.07 24.77 -22.94
N ARG A 11 -54.06 24.02 -24.05
CA ARG A 11 -52.83 23.73 -24.80
C ARG A 11 -52.28 25.04 -25.37
N PHE A 12 -50.95 25.07 -25.52
CA PHE A 12 -50.09 26.14 -26.05
C PHE A 12 -49.69 27.23 -25.05
N LEU A 13 -48.50 27.05 -24.48
CA LEU A 13 -47.47 28.08 -24.38
C LEU A 13 -46.11 27.39 -24.19
N LEU A 14 -45.36 27.33 -25.29
CA LEU A 14 -43.93 27.03 -25.32
C LEU A 14 -43.19 28.17 -24.61
N VAL A 15 -42.81 27.96 -23.35
CA VAL A 15 -41.83 28.81 -22.68
C VAL A 15 -40.45 28.25 -22.98
N VAL A 16 -39.74 28.97 -23.85
CA VAL A 16 -38.30 28.88 -24.03
C VAL A 16 -37.63 29.25 -22.72
N LEU A 17 -37.32 28.24 -21.90
CA LEU A 17 -36.31 28.39 -20.85
C LEU A 17 -34.96 28.06 -21.49
N GLY A 18 -34.16 29.10 -21.73
CA GLY A 18 -32.77 28.96 -22.11
C GLY A 18 -32.03 28.19 -21.02
N MET A 19 -31.78 26.91 -21.26
CA MET A 19 -30.76 26.16 -20.53
C MET A 19 -29.41 26.70 -20.99
N THR A 20 -28.90 27.70 -20.27
CA THR A 20 -27.46 27.94 -20.27
C THR A 20 -26.81 26.70 -19.69
N THR A 21 -26.28 25.83 -20.55
CA THR A 21 -25.34 24.80 -20.13
C THR A 21 -24.07 25.51 -19.71
N ALA A 22 -24.04 25.97 -18.45
CA ALA A 22 -22.79 26.25 -17.78
C ALA A 22 -22.06 24.91 -17.75
N ASN A 23 -21.05 24.75 -18.63
CA ASN A 23 -20.09 23.68 -18.53
C ASN A 23 -19.32 23.92 -17.23
N TRP A 24 -19.83 23.33 -16.14
CA TRP A 24 -19.03 23.07 -14.96
C TRP A 24 -18.07 21.97 -15.35
N ASN A 25 -16.96 22.36 -15.99
CA ASN A 25 -15.73 21.60 -15.81
C ASN A 25 -15.50 21.65 -14.31
N ALA A 26 -15.86 20.58 -13.61
CA ALA A 26 -15.30 20.29 -12.30
C ALA A 26 -13.81 20.05 -12.56
N VAL A 27 -13.04 21.13 -12.68
CA VAL A 27 -11.62 21.08 -12.38
C VAL A 27 -11.60 20.60 -10.94
N PRO A 28 -11.06 19.42 -10.63
CA PRO A 28 -10.75 19.13 -9.25
C PRO A 28 -9.74 20.19 -8.85
N VAL A 29 -10.21 21.22 -8.14
CA VAL A 29 -9.32 22.02 -7.32
C VAL A 29 -8.74 20.99 -6.38
N LYS A 30 -7.51 20.53 -6.68
CA LYS A 30 -6.71 19.73 -5.76
C LYS A 30 -6.52 20.68 -4.58
N ALA A 31 -7.43 20.59 -3.61
CA ALA A 31 -7.37 21.40 -2.43
C ALA A 31 -6.01 21.14 -1.79
N ASP A 32 -5.45 22.16 -1.13
CA ASP A 32 -4.30 22.08 -0.22
C ASP A 32 -4.48 21.06 0.94
N SER A 33 -5.43 20.13 0.84
CA SER A 33 -5.51 18.93 1.67
C SER A 33 -4.35 18.01 1.29
N GLY A 34 -3.40 17.84 2.21
CA GLY A 34 -2.33 16.86 2.07
C GLY A 34 -2.84 15.46 1.73
N GLY A 35 -1.98 14.60 1.20
CA GLY A 35 -2.31 13.20 0.91
C GLY A 35 -2.89 12.44 2.12
N THR A 36 -3.48 11.25 1.90
CA THR A 36 -4.13 10.45 2.97
C THR A 36 -3.26 10.31 4.22
N CYS A 37 -1.95 10.07 4.07
CA CYS A 37 -1.03 9.95 5.20
C CYS A 37 -0.78 11.28 5.93
N GLN A 38 -0.74 12.42 5.23
CA GLN A 38 -0.61 13.72 5.87
C GLN A 38 -1.89 14.10 6.62
N ILE A 39 -3.06 13.81 6.04
CA ILE A 39 -4.36 13.95 6.75
C ILE A 39 -4.38 13.07 8.00
N ALA A 40 -3.95 11.81 7.89
CA ALA A 40 -3.91 10.88 9.01
C ALA A 40 -2.94 11.33 10.12
N TYR A 41 -1.80 11.93 9.74
CA TYR A 41 -0.84 12.52 10.67
C TYR A 41 -1.44 13.72 11.42
N GLY A 42 -2.22 14.55 10.72
CA GLY A 42 -3.06 15.59 11.31
C GLY A 42 -2.46 17.00 11.33
N LEU A 43 -1.27 17.21 10.74
CA LEU A 43 -0.64 18.52 10.52
C LEU A 43 0.19 18.51 9.23
N THR A 44 0.49 19.69 8.69
CA THR A 44 1.49 19.83 7.63
C THR A 44 2.90 19.80 8.25
N PRO A 45 3.78 18.86 7.86
CA PRO A 45 5.15 18.81 8.37
C PRO A 45 5.93 20.07 7.99
N THR A 46 6.75 20.59 8.91
CA THR A 46 7.64 21.74 8.64
C THR A 46 8.88 21.34 7.84
N SER A 47 9.26 20.06 7.89
CA SER A 47 10.32 19.45 7.10
C SER A 47 9.92 18.02 6.73
N ILE A 48 10.30 17.60 5.52
CA ILE A 48 10.05 16.26 5.00
C ILE A 48 11.41 15.68 4.60
N PRO A 49 11.84 14.54 5.19
CA PRO A 49 13.07 13.85 4.77
C PRO A 49 13.03 13.41 3.30
N ASP A 50 14.19 13.30 2.66
CA ASP A 50 14.31 12.99 1.23
C ASP A 50 13.61 11.70 0.78
N TRP A 51 13.47 10.74 1.70
CA TRP A 51 12.82 9.45 1.44
C TRP A 51 11.31 9.49 1.57
N LEU A 52 10.77 10.58 2.15
CA LEU A 52 9.35 10.85 2.32
C LEU A 52 8.83 11.95 1.38
N MET A 53 9.69 12.50 0.52
CA MET A 53 9.27 13.49 -0.48
C MET A 53 8.23 12.89 -1.43
N HIS A 54 7.26 13.71 -1.82
CA HIS A 54 6.24 13.35 -2.79
C HIS A 54 6.85 13.08 -4.17
N ALA A 55 6.13 12.33 -4.99
CA ALA A 55 6.55 12.04 -6.35
C ALA A 55 6.44 13.28 -7.25
N GLU A 56 7.57 13.75 -7.78
CA GLU A 56 7.65 14.80 -8.81
C GLU A 56 8.15 14.22 -10.14
N GLU A 57 8.15 15.02 -11.22
CA GLU A 57 8.53 14.58 -12.57
C GLU A 57 9.95 14.03 -12.67
N ASN A 58 10.85 14.48 -11.77
CA ASN A 58 12.27 14.10 -11.74
C ASN A 58 12.66 13.21 -10.54
N THR A 59 11.71 12.52 -9.89
CA THR A 59 12.08 11.60 -8.81
C THR A 59 12.84 10.39 -9.37
N ASP A 60 14.15 10.36 -9.15
CA ASP A 60 14.98 9.20 -9.48
C ASP A 60 14.69 8.06 -8.49
N LEU A 61 14.19 6.97 -9.05
CA LEU A 61 13.96 5.72 -8.33
C LEU A 61 15.01 4.67 -8.66
N THR A 62 15.89 4.91 -9.63
CA THR A 62 16.77 3.88 -10.17
C THR A 62 17.68 3.33 -9.07
N THR A 63 17.70 2.01 -8.91
CA THR A 63 18.58 1.31 -7.99
C THR A 63 19.40 0.25 -8.72
N ALA A 64 20.55 -0.11 -8.16
CA ALA A 64 21.41 -1.16 -8.69
C ALA A 64 21.73 -2.23 -7.62
N ASN A 65 20.78 -2.44 -6.71
CA ASN A 65 20.94 -3.32 -5.56
C ASN A 65 21.08 -4.79 -6.01
N ARG A 66 21.87 -5.54 -5.24
CA ARG A 66 21.96 -7.00 -5.38
C ARG A 66 20.75 -7.66 -4.72
N TYR A 67 20.05 -8.50 -5.46
CA TYR A 67 18.86 -9.22 -5.00
C TYR A 67 18.95 -10.70 -5.35
N ASP A 68 19.41 -11.51 -4.39
CA ASP A 68 19.73 -12.93 -4.62
C ASP A 68 18.47 -13.78 -4.83
N ILE A 69 17.33 -13.41 -4.22
CA ILE A 69 16.05 -14.08 -4.48
C ILE A 69 15.59 -13.76 -5.90
N LEU A 70 15.69 -12.48 -6.31
CA LEU A 70 15.34 -12.10 -7.68
C LEU A 70 16.23 -12.80 -8.71
N ALA A 71 17.54 -12.87 -8.47
CA ALA A 71 18.47 -13.62 -9.31
C ALA A 71 18.02 -15.08 -9.48
N ALA A 72 17.70 -15.76 -8.37
CA ALA A 72 17.19 -17.13 -8.39
C ALA A 72 15.88 -17.26 -9.18
N LYS A 73 14.96 -16.30 -9.05
CA LYS A 73 13.70 -16.27 -9.81
C LYS A 73 13.92 -16.07 -11.31
N LEU A 74 14.82 -15.18 -11.70
CA LEU A 74 15.15 -14.95 -13.11
C LEU A 74 15.78 -16.20 -13.76
N LEU A 75 16.64 -16.91 -13.04
CA LEU A 75 17.23 -18.17 -13.50
C LEU A 75 16.17 -19.29 -13.60
N SER A 76 15.45 -19.54 -12.51
CA SER A 76 14.48 -20.63 -12.44
C SER A 76 13.26 -20.45 -13.34
N SER A 77 12.96 -19.21 -13.76
CA SER A 77 11.90 -18.91 -14.72
C SER A 77 12.32 -19.13 -16.19
N GLY A 78 13.60 -19.39 -16.46
CA GLY A 78 14.13 -19.54 -17.81
C GLY A 78 14.20 -18.23 -18.60
N LEU A 79 14.09 -17.08 -17.92
CA LEU A 79 14.24 -15.76 -18.55
C LEU A 79 15.68 -15.44 -18.95
N ILE A 80 16.64 -16.16 -18.37
CA ILE A 80 18.07 -16.02 -18.63
C ILE A 80 18.59 -17.39 -19.05
N ASP A 81 19.34 -17.43 -20.16
CA ASP A 81 20.08 -18.63 -20.53
C ASP A 81 21.26 -18.81 -19.56
N SER A 82 21.17 -19.84 -18.74
CA SER A 82 22.15 -20.15 -17.70
C SER A 82 22.95 -21.41 -17.98
N SER A 83 22.98 -21.87 -19.24
CA SER A 83 23.72 -23.08 -19.65
C SER A 83 25.23 -22.99 -19.39
N SER A 84 25.78 -21.79 -19.27
CA SER A 84 27.19 -21.55 -18.94
C SER A 84 27.54 -21.77 -17.46
N CYS A 85 26.54 -21.78 -16.57
CA CYS A 85 26.75 -21.96 -15.13
C CYS A 85 26.53 -23.41 -14.70
N PRO A 86 27.34 -23.94 -13.76
CA PRO A 86 27.06 -25.21 -13.10
C PRO A 86 25.65 -25.22 -12.50
N ALA A 87 24.94 -26.33 -12.70
CA ALA A 87 23.56 -26.51 -12.24
C ALA A 87 22.63 -25.34 -12.66
N GLN A 88 22.83 -24.78 -13.85
CA GLN A 88 22.04 -23.66 -14.37
C GLN A 88 22.08 -22.41 -13.47
N GLY A 89 23.14 -22.25 -12.68
CA GLY A 89 23.31 -21.13 -11.75
C GLY A 89 22.55 -21.26 -10.44
N LEU A 90 21.98 -22.43 -10.12
CA LEU A 90 21.20 -22.67 -8.91
C LEU A 90 21.88 -23.66 -7.96
N ASN A 91 21.63 -23.49 -6.67
CA ASN A 91 21.92 -24.46 -5.61
C ASN A 91 20.75 -25.46 -5.48
N PRO A 92 20.94 -26.60 -4.78
CA PRO A 92 19.89 -27.60 -4.59
C PRO A 92 18.62 -27.08 -3.89
N ASP A 93 18.74 -26.04 -3.07
CA ASP A 93 17.62 -25.38 -2.38
C ASP A 93 16.87 -24.36 -3.28
N GLY A 94 17.32 -24.19 -4.53
CA GLY A 94 16.78 -23.24 -5.49
C GLY A 94 17.30 -21.81 -5.35
N SER A 95 18.20 -21.53 -4.40
CA SER A 95 18.90 -20.24 -4.34
C SER A 95 19.90 -20.10 -5.49
N ALA A 96 20.22 -18.87 -5.90
CA ALA A 96 21.25 -18.65 -6.91
C ALA A 96 22.64 -18.93 -6.33
N ASN A 97 23.45 -19.69 -7.05
CA ASN A 97 24.86 -19.90 -6.71
C ASN A 97 25.72 -18.72 -7.20
N GLY A 98 27.02 -18.69 -6.87
CA GLY A 98 27.92 -17.57 -7.21
C GLY A 98 27.94 -17.24 -8.72
N CYS A 99 27.96 -18.26 -9.58
CA CYS A 99 27.90 -18.07 -11.04
C CYS A 99 26.56 -17.48 -11.47
N GLY A 100 25.45 -17.99 -10.92
CA GLY A 100 24.11 -17.47 -11.20
C GLY A 100 23.95 -16.01 -10.78
N ILE A 101 24.46 -15.63 -9.61
CA ILE A 101 24.45 -14.23 -9.17
C ILE A 101 25.21 -13.34 -10.15
N GLU A 102 26.42 -13.73 -10.55
CA GLU A 102 27.22 -12.96 -11.51
C GLU A 102 26.51 -12.82 -12.85
N LEU A 103 26.02 -13.94 -13.41
CA LEU A 103 25.33 -14.02 -14.69
C LEU A 103 24.06 -13.14 -14.73
N THR A 104 23.34 -13.03 -13.61
CA THR A 104 22.07 -12.29 -13.55
C THR A 104 22.22 -10.80 -13.19
N THR A 105 23.43 -10.32 -12.90
CA THR A 105 23.69 -8.97 -12.36
C THR A 105 22.94 -7.87 -13.12
N ASP A 106 23.06 -7.82 -14.45
CA ASP A 106 22.44 -6.76 -15.24
C ASP A 106 20.93 -6.94 -15.40
N GLN A 107 20.46 -8.19 -15.49
CA GLN A 107 19.02 -8.46 -15.57
C GLN A 107 18.31 -8.16 -14.25
N VAL A 108 18.98 -8.33 -13.11
CA VAL A 108 18.49 -7.88 -11.79
C VAL A 108 18.35 -6.36 -11.75
N LYS A 109 19.29 -5.60 -12.31
CA LYS A 109 19.17 -4.13 -12.43
C LYS A 109 18.03 -3.72 -13.35
N VAL A 110 17.86 -4.39 -14.48
CA VAL A 110 16.73 -4.11 -15.39
C VAL A 110 15.40 -4.43 -14.72
N TRP A 111 15.31 -5.57 -14.02
CA TRP A 111 14.06 -6.03 -13.43
C TRP A 111 13.65 -5.21 -12.21
N GLN A 112 14.57 -4.87 -11.31
CA GLN A 112 14.25 -4.08 -10.11
C GLN A 112 13.73 -2.66 -10.43
N ASN A 113 14.05 -2.14 -11.62
CA ASN A 113 13.62 -0.81 -12.07
C ASN A 113 12.43 -0.85 -13.05
N ARG A 114 11.96 -2.04 -13.44
CA ARG A 114 10.86 -2.21 -14.41
C ARG A 114 9.55 -1.54 -13.97
N PHE A 115 9.28 -1.57 -12.67
CA PHE A 115 8.03 -1.05 -12.11
C PHE A 115 8.10 0.45 -11.76
N ASP A 116 9.23 1.11 -11.96
CA ASP A 116 9.42 2.51 -11.56
C ASP A 116 8.39 3.47 -12.17
N PRO A 117 8.04 3.40 -13.48
CA PRO A 117 7.00 4.27 -14.04
C PRO A 117 5.64 4.06 -13.36
N THR A 118 5.30 2.81 -13.04
CA THR A 118 4.05 2.44 -12.37
C THR A 118 4.05 2.90 -10.92
N ILE A 119 5.17 2.74 -10.21
CA ILE A 119 5.37 3.24 -8.84
C ILE A 119 5.19 4.76 -8.83
N LEU A 120 5.86 5.50 -9.72
CA LEU A 120 5.70 6.96 -9.81
C LEU A 120 4.25 7.36 -10.08
N THR A 121 3.58 6.69 -11.02
CA THR A 121 2.19 6.98 -11.39
C THR A 121 1.25 6.83 -10.20
N TYR A 122 1.29 5.68 -9.52
CA TYR A 122 0.37 5.43 -8.40
C TYR A 122 0.79 6.14 -7.11
N SER A 123 2.07 6.41 -6.91
CA SER A 123 2.52 7.29 -5.82
C SER A 123 2.00 8.71 -6.00
N ARG A 124 2.01 9.26 -7.22
CA ARG A 124 1.42 10.59 -7.49
C ARG A 124 -0.09 10.60 -7.28
N SER A 125 -0.80 9.57 -7.74
CA SER A 125 -2.27 9.52 -7.62
C SER A 125 -2.75 9.29 -6.19
N ASN A 126 -1.95 8.62 -5.36
CA ASN A 126 -2.25 8.34 -3.95
C ASN A 126 -1.51 9.27 -2.97
N ASP A 127 -0.81 10.29 -3.47
CA ASP A 127 0.01 11.24 -2.71
C ASP A 127 0.99 10.56 -1.71
N LEU A 128 1.65 9.49 -2.17
CA LEU A 128 2.63 8.70 -1.41
C LEU A 128 4.08 8.98 -1.82
N PRO A 129 5.06 8.77 -0.93
CA PRO A 129 6.47 8.83 -1.29
C PRO A 129 6.87 7.62 -2.17
N PRO A 130 7.36 7.81 -3.40
CA PRO A 130 7.64 6.71 -4.31
C PRO A 130 8.85 5.87 -3.89
N LYS A 131 9.83 6.49 -3.19
CA LYS A 131 10.95 5.77 -2.58
C LYS A 131 10.49 4.78 -1.51
N VAL A 132 9.45 5.14 -0.73
CA VAL A 132 8.84 4.21 0.24
C VAL A 132 8.19 3.04 -0.47
N VAL A 133 7.36 3.30 -1.49
CA VAL A 133 6.68 2.23 -2.24
C VAL A 133 7.70 1.27 -2.85
N LYS A 134 8.77 1.79 -3.47
CA LYS A 134 9.85 0.98 -4.04
C LYS A 134 10.60 0.18 -2.97
N ALA A 135 10.92 0.80 -1.84
CA ALA A 135 11.58 0.12 -0.73
C ALA A 135 10.74 -1.01 -0.15
N VAL A 136 9.42 -0.83 -0.02
CA VAL A 136 8.50 -1.91 0.39
C VAL A 136 8.56 -3.06 -0.61
N ILE A 137 8.44 -2.81 -1.91
CA ILE A 137 8.53 -3.88 -2.93
C ILE A 137 9.87 -4.61 -2.86
N ALA A 138 10.97 -3.88 -2.67
CA ALA A 138 12.30 -4.45 -2.52
C ALA A 138 12.41 -5.40 -1.31
N VAL A 139 11.89 -4.97 -0.15
CA VAL A 139 11.91 -5.76 1.09
C VAL A 139 10.97 -6.96 1.01
N GLU A 140 9.79 -6.80 0.42
CA GLU A 140 8.77 -7.84 0.39
C GLU A 140 9.08 -8.92 -0.66
N SER A 141 9.34 -8.53 -1.90
CA SER A 141 9.40 -9.49 -3.01
C SER A 141 10.72 -9.49 -3.78
N GLN A 142 11.62 -8.55 -3.47
CA GLN A 142 12.75 -8.23 -4.33
C GLN A 142 12.28 -8.06 -5.79
N PHE A 143 11.13 -7.40 -5.98
CA PHE A 143 10.51 -7.12 -7.28
C PHE A 143 10.00 -8.35 -8.06
N TRP A 144 9.92 -9.54 -7.48
CA TRP A 144 9.29 -10.69 -8.12
C TRP A 144 7.78 -10.73 -7.85
N PRO A 145 6.90 -10.58 -8.86
CA PRO A 145 5.48 -10.33 -8.62
C PRO A 145 4.63 -11.60 -8.38
N ALA A 146 5.19 -12.80 -8.54
CA ALA A 146 4.42 -14.04 -8.42
C ALA A 146 3.95 -14.29 -6.97
N ALA A 147 2.89 -15.06 -6.84
CA ALA A 147 2.33 -15.44 -5.55
C ALA A 147 3.08 -16.61 -4.89
N ASN A 148 3.11 -16.61 -3.56
CA ASN A 148 3.31 -17.79 -2.74
C ASN A 148 2.03 -18.12 -1.96
N TRP A 149 1.13 -18.88 -2.59
CA TRP A 149 -0.15 -19.26 -1.99
C TRP A 149 -0.02 -20.16 -0.75
N ILE A 150 1.11 -20.85 -0.57
CA ILE A 150 1.37 -21.67 0.62
C ILE A 150 1.61 -20.78 1.84
N GLN A 151 2.36 -19.70 1.66
CA GLN A 151 2.60 -18.69 2.71
C GLN A 151 1.48 -17.65 2.78
N GLY A 152 0.64 -17.57 1.74
CA GLY A 152 -0.43 -16.59 1.63
C GLY A 152 0.09 -15.19 1.28
N GLU A 153 1.24 -15.09 0.61
CA GLU A 153 1.93 -13.84 0.27
C GLU A 153 1.83 -13.58 -1.23
N ILE A 154 1.12 -12.54 -1.63
CA ILE A 154 0.69 -12.36 -3.03
C ILE A 154 1.18 -11.02 -3.60
N GLY A 155 1.75 -11.06 -4.81
CA GLY A 155 2.14 -9.84 -5.54
C GLY A 155 3.42 -9.19 -5.03
N LEU A 156 3.73 -8.01 -5.57
CA LEU A 156 4.97 -7.27 -5.27
C LEU A 156 5.09 -6.83 -3.80
N GLY A 157 3.98 -6.59 -3.12
CA GLY A 157 3.94 -6.26 -1.70
C GLY A 157 3.79 -7.46 -0.77
N GLN A 158 3.80 -8.70 -1.31
CA GLN A 158 3.55 -9.93 -0.54
C GLN A 158 2.28 -9.84 0.34
N MET A 159 1.21 -9.29 -0.23
CA MET A 159 -0.03 -9.05 0.50
C MET A 159 -0.65 -10.35 0.99
N THR A 160 -0.98 -10.38 2.28
CA THR A 160 -1.73 -11.47 2.89
C THR A 160 -3.23 -11.19 2.92
N GLY A 161 -4.01 -12.19 3.30
CA GLY A 161 -5.44 -11.99 3.58
C GLY A 161 -5.67 -10.89 4.62
N TYR A 162 -4.77 -10.64 5.57
CA TYR A 162 -4.90 -9.52 6.52
C TYR A 162 -4.58 -8.17 5.88
N GLY A 163 -3.64 -8.12 4.93
CA GLY A 163 -3.41 -6.93 4.11
C GLY A 163 -4.62 -6.58 3.24
N ALA A 164 -5.29 -7.58 2.66
CA ALA A 164 -6.54 -7.41 1.94
C ALA A 164 -7.67 -6.88 2.86
N ASP A 165 -7.75 -7.39 4.10
CA ASP A 165 -8.71 -6.91 5.10
C ASP A 165 -8.45 -5.44 5.49
N LEU A 166 -7.19 -5.08 5.71
CA LEU A 166 -6.74 -3.71 5.99
C LEU A 166 -7.19 -2.74 4.90
N VAL A 167 -6.89 -3.02 3.62
CA VAL A 167 -7.23 -2.09 2.53
C VAL A 167 -8.74 -1.97 2.34
N LEU A 168 -9.49 -3.08 2.43
CA LEU A 168 -10.96 -3.05 2.30
C LEU A 168 -11.63 -2.30 3.47
N MET A 169 -11.07 -2.38 4.68
CA MET A 169 -11.61 -1.71 5.85
C MET A 169 -11.32 -0.20 5.85
N TRP A 170 -10.13 0.21 5.40
CA TRP A 170 -9.64 1.58 5.58
C TRP A 170 -9.60 2.42 4.30
N ARG A 171 -9.89 1.84 3.13
CA ARG A 171 -10.09 2.57 1.87
C ARG A 171 -11.51 2.32 1.33
N PRO A 172 -12.51 3.12 1.75
CA PRO A 172 -13.90 2.93 1.35
C PRO A 172 -14.11 2.93 -0.17
N ASP A 173 -13.44 3.80 -0.91
CA ASP A 173 -13.56 3.87 -2.37
C ASP A 173 -12.98 2.62 -3.06
N TYR A 174 -11.85 2.11 -2.55
CA TYR A 174 -11.28 0.85 -3.01
C TYR A 174 -12.22 -0.32 -2.73
N TYR A 175 -12.75 -0.41 -1.50
CA TYR A 175 -13.77 -1.40 -1.14
C TYR A 175 -15.00 -1.33 -2.07
N GLN A 176 -15.51 -0.13 -2.35
CA GLN A 176 -16.66 0.05 -3.25
C GLN A 176 -16.36 -0.47 -4.66
N SER A 177 -15.14 -0.26 -5.17
CA SER A 177 -14.72 -0.81 -6.47
C SER A 177 -14.75 -2.35 -6.47
N ILE A 178 -14.10 -2.98 -5.49
CA ILE A 178 -14.02 -4.45 -5.37
C ILE A 178 -15.41 -5.05 -5.15
N CYS A 179 -16.24 -4.43 -4.31
CA CYS A 179 -17.60 -4.89 -4.06
C CYS A 179 -18.46 -4.86 -5.32
N ARG A 180 -18.38 -3.79 -6.13
CA ARG A 180 -19.12 -3.69 -7.39
C ARG A 180 -18.66 -4.73 -8.41
N GLN A 181 -17.38 -5.06 -8.44
CA GLN A 181 -16.86 -6.14 -9.26
C GLN A 181 -17.40 -7.51 -8.81
N ALA A 182 -17.50 -7.74 -7.49
CA ALA A 182 -17.97 -8.99 -6.92
C ALA A 182 -19.47 -9.24 -7.13
N PHE A 183 -20.31 -8.23 -6.91
CA PHE A 183 -21.76 -8.39 -6.79
C PHE A 183 -22.57 -7.56 -7.78
N GLY A 184 -21.92 -6.77 -8.64
CA GLY A 184 -22.57 -5.72 -9.43
C GLY A 184 -22.97 -4.50 -8.58
N GLY A 185 -23.51 -3.46 -9.23
CA GLY A 185 -23.77 -2.16 -8.59
C GLY A 185 -24.86 -2.11 -7.52
N LYS A 186 -25.58 -3.20 -7.24
CA LYS A 186 -26.80 -3.18 -6.39
C LYS A 186 -26.58 -3.53 -4.91
N SER A 187 -25.40 -4.02 -4.51
CA SER A 187 -25.21 -4.67 -3.19
C SER A 187 -24.04 -4.12 -2.33
N CYS A 188 -23.63 -2.86 -2.51
CA CYS A 188 -22.42 -2.31 -1.86
C CYS A 188 -22.68 -1.15 -0.87
N SER A 189 -23.92 -0.95 -0.41
CA SER A 189 -24.26 0.14 0.53
C SER A 189 -23.76 -0.10 1.96
N THR A 190 -23.56 -1.36 2.35
CA THR A 190 -23.05 -1.74 3.67
C THR A 190 -21.54 -1.48 3.72
N GLN A 191 -21.02 -0.90 4.80
CA GLN A 191 -19.58 -0.74 4.98
C GLN A 191 -18.92 -2.10 5.24
N TYR A 192 -17.67 -2.27 4.78
CA TYR A 192 -16.96 -3.54 4.82
C TYR A 192 -17.00 -4.24 6.19
N GLN A 193 -16.78 -3.50 7.30
CA GLN A 193 -16.74 -4.10 8.64
C GLN A 193 -18.09 -4.63 9.14
N PHE A 194 -19.20 -4.28 8.49
CA PHE A 194 -20.56 -4.73 8.85
C PHE A 194 -21.09 -5.84 7.93
N LEU A 195 -20.28 -6.29 6.96
CA LEU A 195 -20.60 -7.46 6.16
C LEU A 195 -20.44 -8.73 7.00
N ASP A 196 -21.15 -9.80 6.63
CA ASP A 196 -20.93 -11.11 7.22
C ASP A 196 -19.53 -11.65 6.86
N SER A 197 -19.00 -12.56 7.70
CA SER A 197 -17.64 -13.08 7.55
C SER A 197 -17.41 -13.77 6.21
N ALA A 198 -18.42 -14.42 5.62
CA ALA A 198 -18.25 -15.11 4.35
C ALA A 198 -18.08 -14.10 3.20
N THR A 199 -18.87 -13.02 3.22
CA THR A 199 -18.73 -11.91 2.27
C THR A 199 -17.37 -11.22 2.42
N GLN A 200 -16.90 -10.96 3.65
CA GLN A 200 -15.57 -10.38 3.88
C GLN A 200 -14.45 -11.28 3.31
N LEU A 201 -14.51 -12.59 3.58
CA LEU A 201 -13.54 -13.55 3.06
C LEU A 201 -13.53 -13.61 1.52
N LEU A 202 -14.71 -13.56 0.90
CA LEU A 202 -14.83 -13.52 -0.56
C LEU A 202 -14.14 -12.27 -1.15
N LEU A 203 -14.43 -11.09 -0.60
CA LEU A 203 -13.84 -9.84 -1.07
C LEU A 203 -12.31 -9.80 -0.87
N ARG A 204 -11.81 -10.31 0.26
CA ARG A 204 -10.37 -10.47 0.50
C ARG A 204 -9.74 -11.37 -0.56
N GLY A 205 -10.36 -12.52 -0.86
CA GLY A 205 -9.89 -13.44 -1.89
C GLY A 205 -9.88 -12.82 -3.29
N LEU A 206 -10.88 -11.98 -3.61
CA LEU A 206 -10.89 -11.23 -4.87
C LEU A 206 -9.72 -10.27 -4.97
N VAL A 207 -9.44 -9.46 -3.94
CA VAL A 207 -8.27 -8.56 -3.90
C VAL A 207 -6.97 -9.33 -4.16
N LEU A 208 -6.77 -10.46 -3.47
CA LEU A 208 -5.56 -11.27 -3.66
C LEU A 208 -5.45 -11.82 -5.10
N LYS A 209 -6.56 -12.29 -5.66
CA LYS A 209 -6.61 -12.77 -7.05
C LYS A 209 -6.38 -11.65 -8.08
N GLU A 210 -6.73 -10.41 -7.75
CA GLU A 210 -6.47 -9.27 -8.62
C GLU A 210 -4.98 -8.99 -8.80
N ILE A 211 -4.16 -9.27 -7.79
CA ILE A 211 -2.72 -8.98 -7.77
C ILE A 211 -1.83 -10.21 -7.95
N ASP A 212 -2.39 -11.40 -8.06
CA ASP A 212 -1.64 -12.60 -8.40
C ASP A 212 -1.11 -12.52 -9.84
N ALA A 213 0.20 -12.34 -9.97
CA ALA A 213 0.88 -12.29 -11.25
C ALA A 213 1.35 -13.65 -11.75
N THR A 214 1.08 -14.75 -11.03
CA THR A 214 1.47 -16.10 -11.46
C THR A 214 0.72 -16.48 -12.75
N CYS A 215 1.46 -16.89 -13.77
CA CYS A 215 0.89 -17.17 -15.09
C CYS A 215 1.68 -18.26 -15.81
N SER A 216 1.17 -19.49 -15.83
CA SER A 216 1.87 -20.64 -16.43
C SER A 216 2.06 -20.55 -17.94
N SER A 217 1.24 -19.76 -18.65
CA SER A 217 1.35 -19.52 -20.09
C SER A 217 2.16 -18.27 -20.45
N CYS A 218 2.56 -17.47 -19.46
CA CYS A 218 3.34 -16.25 -19.69
C CYS A 218 4.84 -16.55 -19.75
N VAL A 219 5.58 -15.73 -20.49
CA VAL A 219 7.05 -15.77 -20.51
C VAL A 219 7.57 -15.55 -19.08
N GLY A 220 8.44 -16.46 -18.61
CA GLY A 220 8.98 -16.42 -17.25
C GLY A 220 7.98 -16.73 -16.14
N GLY A 221 6.78 -17.23 -16.47
CA GLY A 221 5.79 -17.63 -15.47
C GLY A 221 5.05 -16.47 -14.79
N VAL A 222 5.20 -15.24 -15.27
CA VAL A 222 4.64 -14.03 -14.64
C VAL A 222 3.93 -13.10 -15.61
N ASN A 223 2.81 -12.53 -15.19
CA ASN A 223 2.06 -11.50 -15.91
C ASN A 223 2.47 -10.10 -15.39
N ILE A 224 3.11 -9.31 -16.25
CA ILE A 224 3.60 -7.97 -15.87
C ILE A 224 2.46 -6.96 -15.63
N GLU A 225 1.34 -7.07 -16.34
CA GLU A 225 0.17 -6.21 -16.11
C GLU A 225 -0.41 -6.43 -14.71
N LYS A 226 -0.49 -7.69 -14.28
CA LYS A 226 -0.84 -8.04 -12.89
C LYS A 226 0.19 -7.52 -11.88
N GLY A 227 1.47 -7.54 -12.23
CA GLY A 227 2.52 -6.89 -11.44
C GLY A 227 2.28 -5.38 -11.29
N ASN A 228 1.89 -4.68 -12.37
CA ASN A 228 1.53 -3.26 -12.31
C ASN A 228 0.28 -3.02 -11.44
N GLN A 229 -0.73 -3.90 -11.52
CA GLN A 229 -1.90 -3.84 -10.65
C GLN A 229 -1.52 -4.05 -9.18
N ALA A 230 -0.56 -4.92 -8.88
CA ALA A 230 -0.06 -5.12 -7.52
C ALA A 230 0.57 -3.85 -6.93
N VAL A 231 1.19 -2.99 -7.76
CA VAL A 231 1.68 -1.67 -7.30
C VAL A 231 0.53 -0.75 -6.89
N LEU A 232 -0.54 -0.68 -7.69
CA LEU A 232 -1.74 0.11 -7.33
C LEU A 232 -2.29 -0.34 -5.97
N VAL A 233 -2.55 -1.63 -5.83
CA VAL A 233 -3.13 -2.18 -4.60
C VAL A 233 -2.20 -1.98 -3.40
N LEU A 234 -0.88 -2.07 -3.59
CA LEU A 234 0.09 -1.73 -2.54
C LEU A 234 -0.03 -0.27 -2.10
N THR A 235 -0.13 0.68 -3.04
CA THR A 235 -0.31 2.11 -2.69
C THR A 235 -1.61 2.36 -1.93
N GLU A 236 -2.71 1.70 -2.32
CA GLU A 236 -3.97 1.74 -1.57
C GLU A 236 -3.80 1.22 -0.14
N THR A 237 -3.04 0.13 0.02
CA THR A 237 -2.77 -0.53 1.31
C THR A 237 -1.86 0.29 2.21
N LEU A 238 -0.88 1.02 1.68
CA LEU A 238 -0.05 1.91 2.49
C LEU A 238 -0.86 3.08 3.04
N ASN A 239 -1.74 3.67 2.23
CA ASN A 239 -2.69 4.68 2.68
C ASN A 239 -3.69 4.11 3.71
N ALA A 240 -4.14 2.87 3.55
CA ALA A 240 -4.93 2.16 4.56
C ALA A 240 -4.16 2.04 5.89
N SER A 241 -2.87 1.69 5.82
CA SER A 241 -1.99 1.62 6.99
C SER A 241 -1.82 2.98 7.67
N CYS A 242 -1.73 4.08 6.92
CA CYS A 242 -1.72 5.44 7.50
C CYS A 242 -2.97 5.71 8.35
N MET A 243 -4.15 5.43 7.79
CA MET A 243 -5.41 5.64 8.49
C MET A 243 -5.58 4.72 9.71
N GLN A 244 -5.13 3.47 9.61
CA GLN A 244 -5.16 2.56 10.76
C GLN A 244 -4.17 3.00 11.85
N SER A 245 -2.95 3.42 11.49
CA SER A 245 -1.93 3.88 12.44
C SER A 245 -2.40 5.09 13.23
N THR A 246 -3.07 6.06 12.61
CA THR A 246 -3.61 7.21 13.37
C THR A 246 -4.66 6.78 14.38
N ARG A 247 -5.55 5.83 14.02
CA ARG A 247 -6.51 5.25 14.96
C ARG A 247 -5.82 4.52 16.11
N VAL A 248 -4.81 3.71 15.81
CA VAL A 248 -4.07 2.92 16.80
C VAL A 248 -3.33 3.84 17.79
N ILE A 249 -2.67 4.89 17.29
CA ILE A 249 -2.01 5.90 18.14
C ILE A 249 -3.03 6.57 19.06
N TYR A 250 -4.16 7.00 18.53
CA TYR A 250 -5.21 7.62 19.35
C TYR A 250 -5.76 6.66 20.40
N LEU A 251 -6.00 5.39 20.05
CA LEU A 251 -6.48 4.39 21.00
C LEU A 251 -5.45 4.09 22.09
N ALA A 252 -4.16 4.08 21.77
CA ALA A 252 -3.11 3.80 22.73
C ALA A 252 -2.80 4.98 23.67
N THR A 253 -2.92 6.21 23.16
CA THR A 253 -2.35 7.41 23.83
C THR A 253 -3.34 8.53 24.11
N GLY A 254 -4.51 8.52 23.46
CA GLY A 254 -5.47 9.63 23.48
C GLY A 254 -5.00 10.88 22.72
N LYS A 255 -3.90 10.81 21.95
CA LYS A 255 -3.32 11.93 21.20
C LYS A 255 -3.41 11.68 19.69
N SER A 256 -3.40 12.77 18.91
CA SER A 256 -3.17 12.67 17.46
C SER A 256 -1.71 12.34 17.16
N PRO A 257 -1.38 11.76 16.00
CA PRO A 257 0.00 11.43 15.66
C PRO A 257 0.93 12.65 15.69
N ALA A 258 0.54 13.78 15.10
CA ALA A 258 1.39 14.97 15.05
C ALA A 258 1.61 15.66 16.42
N ALA A 259 0.77 15.38 17.41
CA ALA A 259 0.99 15.85 18.78
C ALA A 259 2.07 15.02 19.52
N LEU A 260 2.38 13.83 19.01
CA LEU A 260 3.24 12.86 19.67
C LEU A 260 4.57 12.66 18.93
N LEU A 261 4.52 12.56 17.61
CA LEU A 261 5.63 12.10 16.77
C LEU A 261 6.08 13.16 15.78
N SER A 262 7.29 12.98 15.24
CA SER A 262 7.67 13.60 13.97
C SER A 262 6.91 12.94 12.81
N PHE A 263 6.85 13.59 11.64
CA PHE A 263 6.26 12.98 10.45
C PHE A 263 7.05 11.73 10.01
N GLU A 264 8.36 11.74 10.22
CA GLU A 264 9.25 10.63 9.90
C GLU A 264 8.97 9.41 10.79
N ASP A 265 8.86 9.60 12.11
CA ASP A 265 8.56 8.51 13.05
C ASP A 265 7.13 7.99 12.89
N TYR A 266 6.20 8.87 12.51
CA TYR A 266 4.87 8.43 12.10
C TYR A 266 4.94 7.49 10.88
N TRP A 267 5.74 7.80 9.86
CA TRP A 267 5.94 6.92 8.71
C TRP A 267 6.60 5.59 9.08
N ARG A 268 7.56 5.58 10.00
CA ARG A 268 8.13 4.34 10.54
C ARG A 268 7.04 3.48 11.21
N LEU A 269 6.14 4.10 11.98
CA LEU A 269 4.99 3.41 12.55
C LEU A 269 4.00 2.89 11.49
N VAL A 270 3.74 3.66 10.42
CA VAL A 270 2.89 3.22 9.30
C VAL A 270 3.45 1.96 8.64
N LEU A 271 4.74 1.92 8.40
CA LEU A 271 5.41 0.76 7.80
C LEU A 271 5.46 -0.43 8.78
N ALA A 272 5.67 -0.17 10.07
CA ALA A 272 5.60 -1.20 11.10
C ALA A 272 4.18 -1.77 11.24
N ASN A 273 3.16 -0.92 11.10
CA ASN A 273 1.76 -1.34 11.09
C ASN A 273 1.42 -2.17 9.84
N TYR A 274 1.94 -1.78 8.67
CA TYR A 274 1.78 -2.55 7.42
C TYR A 274 2.32 -3.98 7.58
N HIS A 275 3.49 -4.12 8.20
CA HIS A 275 4.17 -5.41 8.34
C HIS A 275 3.70 -6.24 9.56
N ALA A 276 3.73 -5.66 10.76
CA ALA A 276 3.47 -6.37 12.02
C ALA A 276 2.02 -6.24 12.52
N GLY A 277 1.23 -5.33 11.92
CA GLY A 277 -0.17 -5.12 12.26
C GLY A 277 -0.45 -4.25 13.48
N ALA A 278 -1.67 -3.74 13.54
CA ALA A 278 -2.15 -2.80 14.55
C ALA A 278 -2.02 -3.29 15.99
N GLY A 279 -2.19 -4.59 16.24
CA GLY A 279 -2.06 -5.15 17.59
C GLY A 279 -0.65 -5.02 18.16
N CYS A 280 0.37 -5.28 17.32
CA CYS A 280 1.77 -5.14 17.69
C CYS A 280 2.13 -3.67 17.96
N VAL A 281 1.70 -2.77 17.09
CA VAL A 281 1.93 -1.33 17.24
C VAL A 281 1.23 -0.78 18.48
N TYR A 282 -0.03 -1.14 18.72
CA TYR A 282 -0.78 -0.72 19.90
C TYR A 282 -0.07 -1.11 21.21
N GLN A 283 0.39 -2.37 21.30
CA GLN A 283 1.09 -2.87 22.48
C GLN A 283 2.43 -2.17 22.71
N ALA A 284 3.19 -1.89 21.64
CA ALA A 284 4.45 -1.16 21.73
C ALA A 284 4.22 0.27 22.23
N LEU A 285 3.21 0.98 21.70
CA LEU A 285 2.84 2.32 22.14
C LEU A 285 2.42 2.37 23.62
N GLN A 286 1.57 1.43 24.07
CA GLN A 286 1.14 1.32 25.47
C GLN A 286 2.28 1.07 26.45
N LYS A 287 3.37 0.44 26.00
CA LYS A 287 4.57 0.22 26.82
C LYS A 287 5.55 1.39 26.78
N THR A 288 5.55 2.17 25.70
CA THR A 288 6.45 3.31 25.52
C THR A 288 6.13 4.46 26.47
N GLY A 289 4.84 4.70 26.73
CA GLY A 289 4.43 5.68 27.73
C GLY A 289 3.20 5.25 28.51
N ASN A 290 3.10 5.71 29.75
CA ASN A 290 1.94 5.45 30.61
C ASN A 290 0.81 6.44 30.26
N PRO A 291 -0.31 5.99 29.65
CA PRO A 291 -1.44 6.87 29.31
C PRO A 291 -2.10 7.52 30.55
N ASN A 292 -1.81 7.04 31.76
CA ASN A 292 -2.30 7.57 33.04
C ASN A 292 -1.28 8.45 33.79
N SER A 293 -0.10 8.69 33.22
CA SER A 293 0.86 9.64 33.82
C SER A 293 0.29 11.06 33.70
N ARG A 294 0.02 11.71 34.84
CA ARG A 294 -0.35 13.14 34.89
C ARG A 294 0.77 14.07 34.41
N ASN A 295 1.98 13.55 34.29
CA ASN A 295 3.08 14.21 33.60
C ASN A 295 2.96 13.82 32.14
N VAL A 296 2.52 14.76 31.30
CA VAL A 296 2.56 14.64 29.85
C VAL A 296 4.02 14.32 29.50
N PRO A 297 4.32 13.15 28.91
CA PRO A 297 5.64 12.92 28.34
C PRO A 297 5.97 14.09 27.43
N GLU A 298 7.10 14.76 27.64
CA GLU A 298 7.55 15.73 26.65
C GLU A 298 7.65 15.02 25.30
N ARG A 299 7.43 15.75 24.19
CA ARG A 299 7.57 15.18 22.82
C ARG A 299 8.91 14.46 22.62
N SER A 300 9.93 14.83 23.40
CA SER A 300 11.26 14.21 23.47
C SER A 300 11.27 12.75 23.94
N GLU A 301 10.21 12.25 24.59
CA GLU A 301 10.09 10.85 25.04
C GLU A 301 9.45 9.92 23.99
N TRP A 302 8.92 10.47 22.89
CA TRP A 302 8.23 9.71 21.86
C TRP A 302 8.95 9.84 20.52
N ASP A 303 9.92 8.95 20.32
CA ASP A 303 10.59 8.73 19.04
C ASP A 303 10.49 7.27 18.59
N TRP A 304 10.91 6.99 17.35
CA TRP A 304 10.87 5.63 16.83
C TRP A 304 11.69 4.65 17.66
N ASN A 305 12.85 5.03 18.19
CA ASN A 305 13.73 4.13 18.94
C ASN A 305 13.08 3.67 20.24
N SER A 306 12.40 4.59 20.94
CA SER A 306 11.67 4.32 22.18
C SER A 306 10.50 3.38 21.94
N ILE A 307 9.79 3.53 20.82
CA ILE A 307 8.70 2.62 20.42
C ILE A 307 9.24 1.27 19.97
N ALA A 308 10.29 1.28 19.14
CA ALA A 308 10.92 0.08 18.58
C ALA A 308 11.42 -0.86 19.68
N ALA A 309 11.99 -0.31 20.76
CA ALA A 309 12.45 -1.05 21.93
C ALA A 309 11.32 -1.78 22.69
N ASN A 310 10.06 -1.37 22.49
CA ASN A 310 8.90 -1.87 23.21
C ASN A 310 8.06 -2.90 22.45
N PHE A 311 8.43 -3.24 21.21
CA PHE A 311 7.82 -4.38 20.51
C PHE A 311 8.09 -5.67 21.30
N SER A 312 7.03 -6.47 21.49
CA SER A 312 7.16 -7.77 22.14
C SER A 312 7.99 -8.74 21.28
N SER A 313 8.49 -9.83 21.86
CA SER A 313 9.25 -10.84 21.12
C SER A 313 8.50 -11.41 19.91
N ARG A 314 7.17 -11.52 19.98
CA ARG A 314 6.31 -11.98 18.86
C ARG A 314 6.10 -10.92 17.78
N CYS A 315 6.44 -9.67 18.07
CA CYS A 315 6.28 -8.53 17.17
C CYS A 315 7.62 -7.87 16.80
N ALA A 316 8.75 -8.50 17.14
CA ALA A 316 10.08 -7.94 16.94
C ALA A 316 10.39 -7.68 15.45
N SER A 317 9.74 -8.43 14.55
CA SER A 317 9.85 -8.23 13.11
C SER A 317 9.38 -6.84 12.66
N GLY A 318 8.48 -6.17 13.40
CA GLY A 318 8.06 -4.79 13.08
C GLY A 318 9.21 -3.79 13.14
N ALA A 319 10.09 -3.91 14.13
CA ALA A 319 11.26 -3.04 14.24
C ALA A 319 12.38 -3.43 13.25
N GLU A 320 12.55 -4.72 12.99
CA GLU A 320 13.47 -5.22 11.96
C GLU A 320 13.07 -4.78 10.55
N TYR A 321 11.77 -4.77 10.26
CA TYR A 321 11.22 -4.35 8.98
C TYR A 321 11.63 -2.92 8.62
N ILE A 322 11.56 -1.98 9.56
CA ILE A 322 11.98 -0.59 9.32
C ILE A 322 13.46 -0.50 9.00
N ARG A 323 14.32 -1.26 9.70
CA ARG A 323 15.76 -1.31 9.38
C ARG A 323 16.00 -1.82 7.96
N ARG A 324 15.23 -2.83 7.51
CA ARG A 324 15.30 -3.35 6.14
C ARG A 324 14.85 -2.29 5.12
N ILE A 325 13.76 -1.57 5.39
CA ILE A 325 13.25 -0.48 4.53
C ILE A 325 14.28 0.65 4.41
N GLU A 326 14.82 1.13 5.53
CA GLU A 326 15.85 2.18 5.52
C GLU A 326 17.12 1.75 4.77
N GLY A 327 17.46 0.45 4.83
CA GLY A 327 18.54 -0.14 4.04
C GLY A 327 18.25 -0.22 2.53
N GLN A 328 16.99 -0.12 2.08
CA GLN A 328 16.66 0.00 0.66
C GLN A 328 16.58 1.45 0.18
N ILE A 329 16.42 2.40 1.12
CA ILE A 329 16.31 3.83 0.84
C ILE A 329 17.69 4.48 0.71
N LYS A 330 18.67 4.02 1.49
CA LYS A 330 20.07 4.40 1.35
C LYS A 330 20.69 3.53 0.24
N PRO A 331 21.07 4.10 -0.92
CA PRO A 331 21.61 3.34 -2.04
C PRO A 331 22.93 2.63 -1.70
#